data_AF-A0A1H8WLW2-F1
#
_entry.id   AF-A0A1H8WLW2-F1
#
_cell.length_a   1.000
_cell.length_b   1.000
_cell.length_c   1.000
_cell.angle_alpha   90.00
_cell.angle_beta   90.00
_cell.angle_gamma   90.00
#
_symmetry.space_group_name_H-M   'P 1'
#
loop_
_entity.id
_entity.type
_entity.pdbx_description
1 polymer ?
#
loop_
_entity_poly.entity_id
_entity_poly.type
_entity_poly.pdbx_seq_one_letter_code
_entity_poly.pdbx_strand_id
1 'polypeptide(L)'
;MAELTRRAFTAAGVAGAGLLLCTPTANALDRALRRTATRSVRTTGTTLEQVATAVSPGTTAYTRLTGGPGWPLVVRAELAAPQSGRDDRRHALGSFVQFTDLHITDTESPARFEYLHPFIGSAHRPQEALGTVATSALVERVNSVGAGPFTGRPFDFVVTTGDNSDNHELIELDWFLTTLNGGAVTPNSGDPSRYEGVQSSGNNEFWNPATPLDDDYSKKGFPQLPGLLEAAIAPFTAPGLDVPWYCTFGNHDDSVVGTLPEGIPGIEGWYTGRYKVIGKDEGTRKKLGTAIANGSSVPLGELFGGSGTIREVTPDPRRRPFSTAEFVQAHLAAANTGPGPHGHGFTDGNADGRNVYYTFRIADGVTGISLDTTTQGGFADGSIGLGQFTWLESTLKRGTSVYYDFFGGKVTHSVTDELFVLFSHHTSDTMGNLLPDGRHLLEPRLNGEAFVGLLQRFPNVVAWVNGHTHLNKITPHVGKTPAQSFWEINTASHVDFPHHARIIELADNGDGTLSVFTTLIEAESPYAVDYSARTPSALASLYRELAYNDIHVNLGRVGAAGDHNTELLLANPLG
;
A
#
# COMPACT_ATOMS: atom_id res chain seq x y z
N MET A 1 -30.59 -11.27 22.38
CA MET A 1 -30.89 -12.40 23.30
C MET A 1 -31.34 -13.59 22.47
N ALA A 2 -30.45 -14.56 22.28
CA ALA A 2 -30.73 -15.94 21.91
C ALA A 2 -29.49 -16.74 22.31
N GLU A 3 -29.64 -17.67 23.25
CA GLU A 3 -28.56 -18.44 23.89
C GLU A 3 -28.05 -19.55 22.96
N LEU A 4 -26.73 -19.59 22.73
CA LEU A 4 -26.05 -20.75 22.16
C LEU A 4 -25.63 -21.69 23.29
N THR A 5 -26.27 -22.85 23.35
CA THR A 5 -26.06 -23.87 24.37
C THR A 5 -24.76 -24.66 24.14
N ARG A 6 -24.02 -24.83 25.23
CA ARG A 6 -22.84 -25.70 25.37
C ARG A 6 -23.22 -27.16 25.15
N ARG A 7 -22.99 -27.71 23.94
CA ARG A 7 -22.74 -29.15 23.66
C ARG A 7 -22.50 -29.41 22.17
N ALA A 8 -21.31 -29.08 21.70
CA ALA A 8 -20.72 -29.66 20.48
C ALA A 8 -19.18 -29.65 20.57
N PHE A 9 -18.65 -29.82 21.78
CA PHE A 9 -17.22 -29.84 22.06
C PHE A 9 -16.83 -31.26 22.46
N THR A 10 -16.61 -32.12 21.46
CA THR A 10 -15.74 -33.33 21.50
C THR A 10 -16.04 -34.20 20.26
N ALA A 11 -15.31 -33.98 19.16
CA ALA A 11 -14.94 -34.99 18.15
C ALA A 11 -14.38 -34.32 16.88
N ALA A 12 -13.29 -33.57 17.02
CA ALA A 12 -12.36 -33.28 15.93
C ALA A 12 -10.97 -33.26 16.55
N GLY A 13 -10.36 -34.43 16.57
CA GLY A 13 -9.08 -34.68 17.23
C GLY A 13 -7.92 -34.00 16.51
N VAL A 14 -7.17 -33.21 17.28
CA VAL A 14 -5.70 -33.23 17.34
C VAL A 14 -4.96 -33.04 16.01
N ALA A 15 -4.95 -31.81 15.49
CA ALA A 15 -3.89 -31.31 14.61
C ALA A 15 -3.69 -29.77 14.62
N GLY A 16 -4.25 -29.04 15.59
CA GLY A 16 -4.37 -27.56 15.49
C GLY A 16 -4.08 -26.76 16.76
N ALA A 17 -3.26 -27.26 17.69
CA ALA A 17 -3.00 -26.55 18.96
C ALA A 17 -1.54 -26.64 19.41
N GLY A 18 -0.59 -26.29 18.54
CA GLY A 18 0.82 -26.27 18.91
C GLY A 18 1.70 -25.51 17.93
N LEU A 19 1.52 -24.19 17.83
CA LEU A 19 2.52 -23.26 17.28
C LEU A 19 2.21 -21.81 17.74
N LEU A 20 2.12 -21.65 19.06
CA LEU A 20 2.45 -20.37 19.70
C LEU A 20 3.77 -20.61 20.44
N LEU A 21 4.76 -19.76 20.15
CA LEU A 21 6.02 -19.60 20.89
C LEU A 21 7.06 -20.72 20.74
N CYS A 22 7.65 -20.83 19.55
CA CYS A 22 9.09 -21.01 19.48
C CYS A 22 9.65 -19.75 18.81
N THR A 23 10.08 -18.76 19.59
CA THR A 23 11.19 -17.94 19.12
C THR A 23 12.27 -18.94 18.70
N PRO A 24 12.70 -18.97 17.42
CA PRO A 24 13.84 -19.80 17.08
C PRO A 24 14.93 -19.45 18.07
N THR A 25 15.53 -20.46 18.71
CA THR A 25 16.76 -20.22 19.50
C THR A 25 17.69 -19.38 18.61
N ALA A 26 18.49 -18.47 19.16
CA ALA A 26 19.39 -17.62 18.34
C ALA A 26 20.14 -18.46 17.27
N ASN A 27 20.55 -19.67 17.66
CA ASN A 27 21.14 -20.68 16.77
C ASN A 27 20.26 -21.13 15.57
N ALA A 28 18.94 -21.26 15.74
CA ALA A 28 18.01 -21.63 14.66
C ALA A 28 17.77 -20.46 13.70
N LEU A 29 17.65 -19.23 14.21
CA LEU A 29 17.54 -18.03 13.37
C LEU A 29 18.82 -17.83 12.55
N ASP A 30 20.00 -17.93 13.19
CA ASP A 30 21.30 -17.81 12.52
C ASP A 30 21.50 -18.88 11.43
N ARG A 31 20.96 -20.09 11.62
CA ARG A 31 20.98 -21.14 10.59
C ARG A 31 20.05 -20.79 9.43
N ALA A 32 18.85 -20.28 9.72
CA ALA A 32 17.89 -19.88 8.69
C ALA A 32 18.40 -18.70 7.87
N LEU A 33 19.00 -17.69 8.52
CA LEU A 33 19.63 -16.54 7.86
C LEU A 33 20.84 -16.96 7.02
N ARG A 34 21.71 -17.84 7.53
CA ARG A 34 22.82 -18.38 6.71
C ARG A 34 22.31 -19.14 5.50
N ARG A 35 21.27 -19.96 5.65
CA ARG A 35 20.66 -20.67 4.51
C ARG A 35 20.05 -19.69 3.51
N THR A 36 19.40 -18.63 3.98
CA THR A 36 18.87 -17.55 3.14
C THR A 36 20.00 -16.91 2.34
N ALA A 37 21.07 -16.49 3.02
CA ALA A 37 22.24 -15.87 2.40
C ALA A 37 22.89 -16.77 1.33
N THR A 38 22.94 -18.09 1.55
CA THR A 38 23.47 -19.03 0.53
C THR A 38 22.57 -19.19 -0.69
N ARG A 39 21.28 -18.87 -0.57
CA ARG A 39 20.29 -18.95 -1.67
C ARG A 39 20.07 -17.62 -2.38
N SER A 40 20.50 -16.51 -1.78
CA SER A 40 20.40 -15.17 -2.33
C SER A 40 21.70 -14.78 -3.05
N VAL A 41 21.57 -14.00 -4.12
CA VAL A 41 22.67 -13.29 -4.77
C VAL A 41 23.15 -12.13 -3.89
N ARG A 42 22.23 -11.42 -3.22
CA ARG A 42 22.51 -10.30 -2.33
C ARG A 42 21.43 -10.17 -1.27
N THR A 43 21.81 -9.78 -0.04
CA THR A 43 20.87 -9.45 1.04
C THR A 43 20.87 -7.96 1.41
N THR A 44 21.94 -7.23 1.08
CA THR A 44 22.15 -5.84 1.51
C THR A 44 21.03 -4.91 1.06
N GLY A 45 20.60 -4.04 1.98
CA GLY A 45 19.49 -3.10 1.75
C GLY A 45 18.10 -3.76 1.81
N THR A 46 17.99 -5.02 2.23
CA THR A 46 16.70 -5.68 2.35
C THR A 46 16.46 -6.17 3.77
N THR A 47 15.22 -6.53 4.06
CA THR A 47 14.87 -7.17 5.34
C THR A 47 15.52 -8.55 5.50
N LEU A 48 16.18 -9.12 4.47
CA LEU A 48 17.02 -10.32 4.62
C LEU A 48 18.28 -10.03 5.44
N GLU A 49 18.77 -8.79 5.44
CA GLU A 49 19.97 -8.35 6.15
C GLU A 49 19.62 -7.85 7.56
N GLN A 50 18.77 -6.84 7.65
CA GLN A 50 18.37 -6.19 8.90
C GLN A 50 16.96 -5.65 8.81
N VAL A 51 16.30 -5.51 9.95
CA VAL A 51 14.96 -4.90 10.06
C VAL A 51 14.88 -3.92 11.23
N ALA A 52 14.01 -2.93 11.15
CA ALA A 52 13.74 -2.06 12.29
C ALA A 52 13.21 -2.87 13.48
N THR A 53 13.86 -2.72 14.63
CA THR A 53 13.55 -3.46 15.85
C THR A 53 13.48 -2.50 17.03
N ALA A 54 12.42 -2.61 17.83
CA ALA A 54 12.29 -1.84 19.06
C ALA A 54 13.36 -2.24 20.09
N VAL A 55 13.96 -1.25 20.74
CA VAL A 55 14.92 -1.46 21.82
C VAL A 55 14.25 -2.09 23.04
N SER A 56 12.96 -1.81 23.27
CA SER A 56 12.17 -2.41 24.35
C SER A 56 10.86 -2.96 23.78
N PRO A 57 10.89 -4.12 23.10
CA PRO A 57 9.70 -4.66 22.45
C PRO A 57 8.62 -5.01 23.48
N GLY A 58 7.35 -4.75 23.14
CA GLY A 58 6.19 -5.06 23.98
C GLY A 58 5.92 -4.06 25.12
N THR A 59 6.72 -3.00 25.26
CA THR A 59 6.40 -1.90 26.16
C THR A 59 5.25 -1.03 25.62
N THR A 60 4.46 -0.45 26.51
CA THR A 60 3.43 0.54 26.17
C THR A 60 3.98 1.97 26.15
N ALA A 61 5.16 2.20 26.74
CA ALA A 61 5.85 3.48 26.69
C ALA A 61 6.51 3.70 25.32
N TYR A 62 6.92 4.94 25.03
CA TYR A 62 7.70 5.26 23.86
C TYR A 62 9.02 4.47 23.86
N THR A 63 9.38 3.88 22.72
CA THR A 63 10.62 3.12 22.55
C THR A 63 11.32 3.48 21.26
N ARG A 64 12.64 3.53 21.30
CA ARG A 64 13.46 3.80 20.12
C ARG A 64 13.56 2.57 19.24
N LEU A 65 13.82 2.79 17.96
CA LEU A 65 14.15 1.74 17.00
C LEU A 65 15.67 1.62 16.81
N THR A 66 16.12 0.42 16.47
CA THR A 66 17.50 0.10 16.07
C THR A 66 17.47 -0.96 14.97
N GLY A 67 18.60 -1.17 14.29
CA GLY A 67 18.75 -2.29 13.37
C GLY A 67 18.80 -3.59 14.15
N GLY A 68 17.87 -4.50 13.86
CA GLY A 68 17.84 -5.86 14.37
C GLY A 68 18.20 -6.90 13.31
N PRO A 69 18.19 -8.20 13.66
CA PRO A 69 18.48 -9.26 12.71
C PRO A 69 17.45 -9.29 11.58
N GLY A 70 17.90 -9.58 10.35
CA GLY A 70 17.00 -9.79 9.22
C GLY A 70 16.01 -10.95 9.41
N TRP A 71 15.06 -11.05 8.49
CA TRP A 71 14.10 -12.14 8.39
C TRP A 71 14.50 -13.15 7.33
N PRO A 72 14.60 -14.44 7.66
CA PRO A 72 15.01 -15.47 6.71
C PRO A 72 13.93 -15.74 5.66
N LEU A 73 14.35 -16.28 4.51
CA LEU A 73 13.44 -16.75 3.48
C LEU A 73 12.57 -17.90 3.98
N VAL A 74 11.26 -17.76 3.85
CA VAL A 74 10.27 -18.81 4.09
C VAL A 74 9.81 -19.39 2.75
N VAL A 75 9.92 -20.70 2.58
CA VAL A 75 9.41 -21.38 1.38
C VAL A 75 7.96 -21.80 1.61
N ARG A 76 7.04 -21.30 0.78
CA ARG A 76 5.62 -21.62 0.80
C ARG A 76 5.30 -22.61 -0.32
N ALA A 77 4.90 -23.81 0.09
CA ALA A 77 4.72 -24.98 -0.76
C ALA A 77 3.24 -25.41 -0.90
N GLU A 78 2.32 -24.53 -0.51
CA GLU A 78 0.88 -24.81 -0.48
C GLU A 78 0.30 -25.07 -1.87
N LEU A 79 0.82 -24.40 -2.92
CA LEU A 79 0.33 -24.54 -4.29
C LEU A 79 1.21 -25.46 -5.16
N ALA A 80 2.49 -25.67 -4.80
CA ALA A 80 3.38 -26.63 -5.44
C ALA A 80 4.54 -27.06 -4.53
N ALA A 81 5.07 -28.27 -4.74
CA ALA A 81 6.17 -28.80 -3.94
C ALA A 81 7.55 -28.33 -4.46
N PRO A 82 8.48 -27.92 -3.56
CA PRO A 82 9.84 -27.55 -3.95
C PRO A 82 10.62 -28.75 -4.48
N GLN A 83 11.25 -28.60 -5.65
CA GLN A 83 12.19 -29.59 -6.17
C GLN A 83 13.64 -29.26 -5.75
N SER A 84 14.49 -30.29 -5.71
CA SER A 84 15.91 -30.17 -5.38
C SER A 84 16.71 -29.56 -6.53
N GLY A 85 17.73 -28.75 -6.22
CA GLY A 85 18.58 -28.10 -7.23
C GLY A 85 17.90 -26.98 -8.03
N ARG A 86 16.68 -26.55 -7.65
CA ARG A 86 15.98 -25.46 -8.34
C ARG A 86 16.74 -24.13 -8.30
N ASP A 87 17.46 -23.88 -7.20
CA ASP A 87 18.28 -22.68 -7.07
C ASP A 87 19.40 -22.64 -8.13
N ASP A 88 19.92 -23.80 -8.55
CA ASP A 88 20.99 -23.91 -9.57
C ASP A 88 20.46 -23.85 -11.02
N ARG A 89 19.17 -24.15 -11.23
CA ARG A 89 18.53 -24.18 -12.56
C ARG A 89 17.74 -22.91 -12.89
N ARG A 90 17.41 -22.13 -11.86
CA ARG A 90 16.43 -21.04 -11.95
C ARG A 90 16.80 -20.02 -13.04
N HIS A 91 15.80 -19.64 -13.82
CA HIS A 91 15.87 -18.55 -14.78
C HIS A 91 14.94 -17.41 -14.39
N ALA A 92 15.47 -16.19 -14.32
CA ALA A 92 14.73 -15.00 -13.95
C ALA A 92 13.81 -14.54 -15.09
N LEU A 93 12.51 -14.47 -14.84
CA LEU A 93 11.51 -14.03 -15.80
C LEU A 93 11.16 -12.54 -15.63
N GLY A 94 11.09 -12.03 -14.39
CA GLY A 94 10.82 -10.63 -14.11
C GLY A 94 11.24 -10.24 -12.68
N SER A 95 11.52 -8.97 -12.46
CA SER A 95 11.95 -8.42 -11.16
C SER A 95 11.44 -6.99 -11.03
N PHE A 96 10.62 -6.68 -10.03
CA PHE A 96 10.04 -5.34 -9.86
C PHE A 96 9.80 -5.02 -8.40
N VAL A 97 9.52 -3.75 -8.09
CA VAL A 97 9.19 -3.32 -6.72
C VAL A 97 7.76 -2.80 -6.67
N GLN A 98 7.02 -3.20 -5.64
CA GLN A 98 5.71 -2.66 -5.32
C GLN A 98 5.83 -1.56 -4.26
N PHE A 99 5.27 -0.40 -4.57
CA PHE A 99 4.82 0.59 -3.60
C PHE A 99 3.30 0.54 -3.45
N THR A 100 2.78 0.88 -2.27
CA THR A 100 1.34 0.92 -2.03
C THR A 100 1.00 1.82 -0.85
N ASP A 101 -0.16 2.48 -0.92
CA ASP A 101 -0.70 3.25 0.19
C ASP A 101 0.38 4.21 0.71
N LEU A 102 0.90 5.04 -0.23
CA LEU A 102 1.86 6.10 0.06
C LEU A 102 1.23 7.18 0.95
N HIS A 103 -0.03 7.52 0.67
CA HIS A 103 -0.76 8.62 1.31
C HIS A 103 0.13 9.86 1.37
N ILE A 104 0.58 10.34 0.22
CA ILE A 104 1.18 11.68 0.15
C ILE A 104 0.11 12.67 0.61
N THR A 105 0.37 13.33 1.72
CA THR A 105 -0.67 13.98 2.52
C THR A 105 -0.35 15.47 2.74
N ASP A 106 -1.28 16.35 2.39
CA ASP A 106 -1.33 17.73 2.90
C ASP A 106 -1.93 17.74 4.31
N THR A 107 -1.09 17.67 5.34
CA THR A 107 -1.55 17.65 6.74
C THR A 107 -2.13 18.98 7.22
N GLU A 108 -2.03 20.04 6.40
CA GLU A 108 -2.53 21.38 6.71
C GLU A 108 -3.91 21.62 6.07
N SER A 109 -4.37 20.71 5.21
CA SER A 109 -5.65 20.81 4.50
C SER A 109 -6.85 20.94 5.45
N PRO A 110 -7.77 21.90 5.21
CA PRO A 110 -9.03 21.97 5.95
C PRO A 110 -10.01 20.83 5.64
N ALA A 111 -9.78 20.03 4.58
CA ALA A 111 -10.61 18.89 4.22
C ALA A 111 -10.32 17.62 5.04
N ARG A 112 -9.41 17.70 6.02
CA ARG A 112 -9.14 16.62 6.97
C ARG A 112 -10.07 16.68 8.18
N PHE A 113 -10.37 15.50 8.72
CA PHE A 113 -11.19 15.32 9.93
C PHE A 113 -10.40 14.56 11.01
N GLU A 114 -9.18 15.03 11.29
CA GLU A 114 -8.22 14.37 12.19
C GLU A 114 -8.76 14.17 13.62
N TYR A 115 -9.67 15.04 14.05
CA TYR A 115 -10.33 14.96 15.36
C TYR A 115 -11.16 13.68 15.55
N LEU A 116 -11.37 12.88 14.49
CA LEU A 116 -11.98 11.56 14.56
C LEU A 116 -10.99 10.44 14.94
N HIS A 117 -9.69 10.71 15.07
CA HIS A 117 -8.67 9.71 15.39
C HIS A 117 -8.95 8.83 16.62
N PRO A 118 -9.67 9.27 17.68
CA PRO A 118 -9.97 8.38 18.81
C PRO A 118 -10.96 7.26 18.46
N PHE A 119 -11.70 7.40 17.36
CA PHE A 119 -12.67 6.40 16.86
C PHE A 119 -12.23 5.75 15.55
N ILE A 120 -11.42 6.45 14.75
CA ILE A 120 -10.88 5.98 13.47
C ILE A 120 -9.38 6.30 13.47
N GLY A 121 -8.55 5.36 13.93
CA GLY A 121 -7.12 5.60 14.14
C GLY A 121 -6.38 6.15 12.91
N SER A 122 -6.82 5.79 11.69
CA SER A 122 -6.24 6.29 10.43
C SER A 122 -6.54 7.75 10.10
N ALA A 123 -7.39 8.44 10.86
CA ALA A 123 -7.70 9.85 10.62
C ALA A 123 -6.55 10.80 10.99
N HIS A 124 -5.60 10.35 11.82
CA HIS A 124 -4.40 11.11 12.16
C HIS A 124 -3.28 10.17 12.59
N ARG A 125 -2.07 10.41 12.08
CA ARG A 125 -0.84 9.79 12.61
C ARG A 125 0.21 10.86 12.92
N PRO A 126 1.00 10.68 13.99
CA PRO A 126 1.95 11.70 14.44
C PRO A 126 3.08 11.98 13.44
N GLN A 127 3.30 11.10 12.47
CA GLN A 127 4.38 11.19 11.48
C GLN A 127 3.98 11.79 10.12
N GLU A 128 2.69 11.97 9.81
CA GLU A 128 2.19 12.21 8.43
C GLU A 128 2.86 13.39 7.72
N ALA A 129 3.22 14.44 8.46
CA ALA A 129 3.91 15.62 7.92
C ALA A 129 5.30 15.30 7.32
N LEU A 130 5.89 14.14 7.64
CA LEU A 130 7.18 13.70 7.09
C LEU A 130 7.01 12.69 5.93
N GLY A 131 5.79 12.47 5.43
CA GLY A 131 5.49 11.44 4.43
C GLY A 131 6.30 11.60 3.13
N THR A 132 6.42 12.81 2.60
CA THR A 132 7.16 13.06 1.33
C THR A 132 8.65 12.73 1.44
N VAL A 133 9.31 13.12 2.54
CA VAL A 133 10.72 12.78 2.78
C VAL A 133 10.91 11.30 3.07
N ALA A 134 9.94 10.63 3.72
CA ALA A 134 9.96 9.20 3.93
C ALA A 134 9.82 8.42 2.62
N THR A 135 8.92 8.84 1.72
CA THR A 135 8.79 8.28 0.37
C THR A 135 10.07 8.49 -0.44
N SER A 136 10.69 9.66 -0.37
CA SER A 136 11.99 9.91 -1.02
C SER A 136 13.07 8.94 -0.54
N ALA A 137 13.15 8.67 0.77
CA ALA A 137 14.09 7.68 1.30
C ALA A 137 13.77 6.24 0.85
N LEU A 138 12.50 5.93 0.59
CA LEU A 138 12.11 4.64 0.01
C LEU A 138 12.52 4.52 -1.46
N VAL A 139 12.42 5.60 -2.23
CA VAL A 139 12.97 5.71 -3.59
C VAL A 139 14.49 5.50 -3.58
N GLU A 140 15.21 6.16 -2.67
CA GLU A 140 16.65 5.96 -2.47
C GLU A 140 17.00 4.50 -2.20
N ARG A 141 16.17 3.80 -1.41
CA ARG A 141 16.36 2.36 -1.15
C ARG A 141 16.22 1.52 -2.42
N VAL A 142 15.21 1.79 -3.24
CA VAL A 142 15.02 1.04 -4.49
C VAL A 142 16.22 1.23 -5.42
N ASN A 143 16.65 2.48 -5.60
CA ASN A 143 17.81 2.81 -6.43
C ASN A 143 19.10 2.16 -5.92
N SER A 144 19.30 2.10 -4.59
CA SER A 144 20.51 1.51 -3.99
C SER A 144 20.56 -0.02 -4.09
N VAL A 145 19.41 -0.70 -3.98
CA VAL A 145 19.33 -2.17 -4.12
C VAL A 145 19.50 -2.58 -5.57
N GLY A 146 18.76 -1.94 -6.48
CA GLY A 146 18.87 -2.03 -7.95
C GLY A 146 18.55 -3.38 -8.62
N ALA A 147 18.47 -4.49 -7.87
CA ALA A 147 18.23 -5.82 -8.40
C ALA A 147 17.58 -6.77 -7.40
N GLY A 148 16.92 -7.80 -7.95
CA GLY A 148 16.29 -8.88 -7.21
C GLY A 148 17.27 -9.69 -6.35
N PRO A 149 17.03 -9.87 -5.04
CA PRO A 149 17.90 -10.60 -4.12
C PRO A 149 18.16 -12.06 -4.48
N PHE A 150 17.22 -12.75 -5.13
CA PHE A 150 17.32 -14.19 -5.38
C PHE A 150 17.68 -14.57 -6.81
N THR A 151 17.37 -13.71 -7.77
CA THR A 151 17.67 -13.92 -9.19
C THR A 151 18.83 -13.07 -9.70
N GLY A 152 19.15 -11.96 -9.02
CA GLY A 152 20.12 -10.97 -9.47
C GLY A 152 19.67 -10.16 -10.68
N ARG A 153 18.43 -10.33 -11.16
CA ARG A 153 17.87 -9.57 -12.27
C ARG A 153 17.68 -8.10 -11.85
N PRO A 154 18.20 -7.13 -12.62
CA PRO A 154 17.89 -5.71 -12.38
C PRO A 154 16.39 -5.47 -12.33
N PHE A 155 15.94 -4.47 -11.58
CA PHE A 155 14.51 -4.14 -11.56
C PHE A 155 14.06 -3.69 -12.96
N ASP A 156 13.02 -4.33 -13.47
CA ASP A 156 12.36 -3.99 -14.72
C ASP A 156 11.53 -2.70 -14.57
N PHE A 157 10.90 -2.51 -13.39
CA PHE A 157 10.11 -1.31 -13.05
C PHE A 157 9.78 -1.25 -11.54
N VAL A 158 9.18 -0.13 -11.12
CA VAL A 158 8.38 0.01 -9.89
C VAL A 158 6.91 0.16 -10.23
N VAL A 159 6.00 -0.35 -9.40
CA VAL A 159 4.55 -0.13 -9.56
C VAL A 159 3.95 0.36 -8.27
N THR A 160 3.08 1.38 -8.34
CA THR A 160 2.21 1.73 -7.23
C THR A 160 0.88 0.98 -7.35
N THR A 161 0.39 0.41 -6.25
CA THR A 161 -0.92 -0.27 -6.20
C THR A 161 -2.02 0.62 -5.60
N GLY A 162 -1.99 1.92 -5.88
CA GLY A 162 -3.01 2.88 -5.44
C GLY A 162 -2.76 3.53 -4.08
N ASP A 163 -3.67 4.44 -3.73
CA ASP A 163 -3.62 5.30 -2.54
C ASP A 163 -2.31 6.10 -2.50
N ASN A 164 -2.08 6.81 -3.61
CA ASN A 164 -0.88 7.61 -3.83
C ASN A 164 -1.04 8.98 -3.14
N SER A 165 -2.19 9.63 -3.30
CA SER A 165 -2.62 10.79 -2.49
C SER A 165 -3.41 10.34 -1.26
N ASP A 166 -3.72 11.27 -0.34
CA ASP A 166 -4.55 10.97 0.84
C ASP A 166 -5.84 11.78 0.86
N ASN A 167 -5.73 13.11 0.82
CA ASN A 167 -6.89 13.99 0.81
C ASN A 167 -7.52 14.12 -0.57
N HIS A 168 -6.91 13.53 -1.61
CA HIS A 168 -7.35 13.65 -3.01
C HIS A 168 -7.22 15.10 -3.49
N GLU A 169 -6.00 15.65 -3.45
CA GLU A 169 -5.70 17.05 -3.80
C GLU A 169 -4.67 17.20 -4.92
N LEU A 170 -4.79 18.26 -5.72
CA LEU A 170 -3.81 18.55 -6.77
C LEU A 170 -2.38 18.75 -6.23
N ILE A 171 -2.23 19.35 -5.04
CA ILE A 171 -0.94 19.57 -4.42
C ILE A 171 -0.27 18.26 -4.00
N GLU A 172 -1.05 17.30 -3.49
CA GLU A 172 -0.56 15.96 -3.15
C GLU A 172 -0.13 15.19 -4.39
N LEU A 173 -0.91 15.28 -5.47
CA LEU A 173 -0.60 14.67 -6.76
C LEU A 173 0.72 15.22 -7.34
N ASP A 174 0.95 16.53 -7.23
CA ASP A 174 2.22 17.17 -7.65
C ASP A 174 3.41 16.65 -6.83
N TRP A 175 3.27 16.57 -5.50
CA TRP A 175 4.32 16.02 -4.64
C TRP A 175 4.60 14.55 -4.92
N PHE A 176 3.55 13.74 -5.13
CA PHE A 176 3.67 12.33 -5.49
C PHE A 176 4.47 12.15 -6.78
N LEU A 177 4.03 12.81 -7.87
CA LEU A 177 4.67 12.73 -9.17
C LEU A 177 6.11 13.23 -9.11
N THR A 178 6.36 14.37 -8.45
CA THR A 178 7.70 14.93 -8.32
C THR A 178 8.62 14.04 -7.48
N THR A 179 8.11 13.39 -6.43
CA THR A 179 8.92 12.50 -5.59
C THR A 179 9.38 11.26 -6.35
N LEU A 180 8.49 10.65 -7.15
CA LEU A 180 8.83 9.47 -7.95
C LEU A 180 9.61 9.79 -9.22
N ASN A 181 9.36 10.92 -9.86
CA ASN A 181 10.08 11.35 -11.07
C ASN A 181 11.41 12.06 -10.78
N GLY A 182 11.58 12.53 -9.54
CA GLY A 182 12.72 13.34 -9.12
C GLY A 182 12.48 14.83 -9.35
N GLY A 183 12.99 15.65 -8.44
CA GLY A 183 12.82 17.10 -8.51
C GLY A 183 12.74 17.77 -7.14
N ALA A 184 12.51 19.08 -7.16
CA ALA A 184 12.32 19.86 -5.94
C ALA A 184 10.88 19.70 -5.43
N VAL A 185 10.74 19.19 -4.20
CA VAL A 185 9.47 19.06 -3.49
C VAL A 185 9.43 20.08 -2.38
N THR A 186 8.35 20.84 -2.29
CA THR A 186 8.06 21.72 -1.14
C THR A 186 6.78 21.22 -0.48
N PRO A 187 6.86 20.37 0.55
CA PRO A 187 5.72 19.73 1.20
C PRO A 187 5.01 20.70 2.16
N ASN A 188 4.51 21.81 1.60
CA ASN A 188 3.86 22.89 2.33
C ASN A 188 2.68 23.46 1.55
N SER A 189 1.56 23.64 2.24
CA SER A 189 0.37 24.29 1.71
C SER A 189 0.00 25.50 2.57
N GLY A 190 -0.81 26.43 2.06
CA GLY A 190 -1.19 27.63 2.82
C GLY A 190 -0.01 28.60 3.03
N ASP A 191 0.33 28.91 4.28
CA ASP A 191 1.37 29.90 4.61
C ASP A 191 2.77 29.38 4.23
N PRO A 192 3.52 30.04 3.33
CA PRO A 192 4.83 29.58 2.87
C PRO A 192 5.92 29.61 3.96
N SER A 193 5.65 30.22 5.12
CA SER A 193 6.61 30.44 6.20
C SER A 193 6.28 29.71 7.49
N ARG A 194 5.13 29.02 7.59
CA ARG A 194 4.66 28.42 8.82
C ARG A 194 3.76 27.22 8.56
N TYR A 195 3.98 26.14 9.29
CA TYR A 195 3.09 25.00 9.34
C TYR A 195 1.76 25.32 10.03
N GLU A 196 0.64 24.94 9.41
CA GLU A 196 -0.72 25.26 9.84
C GLU A 196 -1.56 24.04 10.22
N GLY A 197 -1.00 22.82 10.19
CA GLY A 197 -1.68 21.58 10.60
C GLY A 197 -1.88 21.43 12.12
N VAL A 198 -2.60 20.36 12.52
CA VAL A 198 -3.06 20.14 13.91
C VAL A 198 -1.92 20.03 14.94
N GLN A 199 -0.73 19.59 14.52
CA GLN A 199 0.44 19.43 15.40
C GLN A 199 1.06 20.78 15.84
N SER A 200 0.55 21.91 15.34
CA SER A 200 0.94 23.27 15.76
C SER A 200 -0.23 24.06 16.36
N SER A 201 -1.30 23.38 16.78
CA SER A 201 -2.52 24.03 17.22
C SER A 201 -2.62 24.26 18.73
N GLY A 202 -1.79 23.62 19.54
CA GLY A 202 -1.93 23.58 20.99
C GLY A 202 -3.14 22.77 21.49
N ASN A 203 -3.77 21.97 20.62
CA ASN A 203 -4.85 21.06 21.00
C ASN A 203 -4.25 19.77 21.55
N ASN A 204 -4.67 19.38 22.76
CA ASN A 204 -4.17 18.20 23.47
C ASN A 204 -4.74 16.86 22.96
N GLU A 205 -5.55 16.87 21.90
CA GLU A 205 -5.89 15.65 21.15
C GLU A 205 -4.73 15.19 20.27
N PHE A 206 -3.82 16.09 19.89
CA PHE A 206 -2.73 15.80 18.95
C PHE A 206 -1.35 16.00 19.58
N TRP A 207 -0.37 15.24 19.12
CA TRP A 207 1.02 15.46 19.49
C TRP A 207 1.52 16.79 18.91
N ASN A 208 1.94 17.71 19.78
CA ASN A 208 2.55 18.98 19.39
C ASN A 208 4.07 18.91 19.65
N PRO A 209 4.92 18.72 18.62
CA PRO A 209 6.34 18.44 18.81
C PRO A 209 7.12 19.59 19.45
N ALA A 210 6.66 20.85 19.30
CA ALA A 210 7.36 22.00 19.87
C ALA A 210 6.90 22.36 21.29
N THR A 211 5.79 21.80 21.77
CA THR A 211 5.16 22.22 23.03
C THR A 211 4.60 21.02 23.77
N PRO A 212 5.07 20.73 25.00
CA PRO A 212 4.48 19.68 25.81
C PRO A 212 3.06 20.07 26.21
N LEU A 213 2.10 19.19 25.95
CA LEU A 213 0.71 19.31 26.38
C LEU A 213 0.34 18.18 27.35
N ASP A 214 -0.80 18.31 28.01
CA ASP A 214 -1.42 17.19 28.74
C ASP A 214 -2.21 16.32 27.75
N ASP A 215 -1.46 15.57 26.94
CA ASP A 215 -1.94 14.72 25.85
C ASP A 215 -1.43 13.28 25.98
N ASP A 216 -2.05 12.35 25.26
CA ASP A 216 -1.74 10.91 25.37
C ASP A 216 -0.39 10.53 24.74
N TYR A 217 0.12 11.32 23.80
CA TYR A 217 1.46 11.13 23.22
C TYR A 217 2.55 11.53 24.22
N SER A 218 2.39 12.67 24.90
CA SER A 218 3.27 13.12 25.98
C SER A 218 3.27 12.13 27.15
N LYS A 219 2.11 11.58 27.54
CA LYS A 219 2.01 10.51 28.57
C LYS A 219 2.70 9.21 28.13
N LYS A 220 2.60 8.85 26.83
CA LYS A 220 3.33 7.71 26.26
C LYS A 220 4.84 7.95 26.25
N GLY A 221 5.29 9.20 26.19
CA GLY A 221 6.70 9.59 26.24
C GLY A 221 7.26 10.03 24.87
N PHE A 222 6.41 10.53 23.98
CA PHE A 222 6.86 11.11 22.71
C PHE A 222 7.90 12.23 22.95
N PRO A 223 8.93 12.34 22.09
CA PRO A 223 9.95 13.35 22.25
C PRO A 223 9.39 14.75 21.99
N GLN A 224 10.02 15.75 22.59
CA GLN A 224 9.79 17.16 22.28
C GLN A 224 10.86 17.61 21.27
N LEU A 225 10.41 17.93 20.06
CA LEU A 225 11.22 18.23 18.90
C LEU A 225 10.87 19.63 18.32
N PRO A 226 11.27 20.73 18.98
CA PRO A 226 11.18 22.07 18.38
C PRO A 226 11.91 22.10 17.03
N GLY A 227 11.38 22.85 16.06
CA GLY A 227 11.94 22.90 14.70
C GLY A 227 11.57 21.71 13.81
N LEU A 228 10.82 20.71 14.29
CA LEU A 228 10.45 19.55 13.48
C LEU A 228 9.50 19.94 12.35
N LEU A 229 8.45 20.71 12.65
CA LEU A 229 7.42 21.05 11.66
C LEU A 229 7.97 22.04 10.62
N GLU A 230 8.87 22.94 11.02
CA GLU A 230 9.60 23.82 10.12
C GLU A 230 10.50 23.02 9.16
N ALA A 231 11.10 21.92 9.64
CA ALA A 231 11.87 21.02 8.78
C ALA A 231 10.99 20.12 7.92
N ALA A 232 9.80 19.75 8.41
CA ALA A 232 8.83 18.92 7.69
C ALA A 232 8.34 19.61 6.41
N ILE A 233 8.12 20.92 6.48
CA ILE A 233 7.64 21.74 5.34
C ILE A 233 8.77 22.31 4.47
N ALA A 234 10.03 22.08 4.84
CA ALA A 234 11.16 22.66 4.14
C ALA A 234 11.33 22.03 2.74
N PRO A 235 11.72 22.81 1.72
CA PRO A 235 12.02 22.26 0.40
C PRO A 235 13.17 21.25 0.46
N PHE A 236 13.02 20.14 -0.27
CA PHE A 236 14.09 19.17 -0.50
C PHE A 236 14.11 18.72 -1.96
N THR A 237 15.15 17.99 -2.36
CA THR A 237 15.23 17.40 -3.71
C THR A 237 15.08 15.89 -3.60
N ALA A 238 14.01 15.35 -4.18
CA ALA A 238 13.82 13.93 -4.34
C ALA A 238 14.69 13.42 -5.49
N PRO A 239 15.35 12.25 -5.36
CA PRO A 239 16.20 11.71 -6.42
C PRO A 239 15.41 11.20 -7.62
N GLY A 240 14.15 10.80 -7.41
CA GLY A 240 13.38 10.05 -8.41
C GLY A 240 13.85 8.61 -8.54
N LEU A 241 13.02 7.76 -9.15
CA LEU A 241 13.35 6.37 -9.43
C LEU A 241 14.34 6.28 -10.61
N ASP A 242 15.30 5.36 -10.53
CA ASP A 242 16.26 5.08 -11.61
C ASP A 242 15.70 4.12 -12.68
N VAL A 243 14.51 3.57 -12.44
CA VAL A 243 13.82 2.62 -13.31
C VAL A 243 12.43 3.13 -13.66
N PRO A 244 11.84 2.68 -14.79
CA PRO A 244 10.48 3.05 -15.14
C PRO A 244 9.48 2.70 -14.03
N TRP A 245 8.38 3.42 -13.94
CA TRP A 245 7.32 3.11 -12.98
C TRP A 245 5.91 3.21 -13.56
N TYR A 246 5.01 2.41 -12.98
CA TYR A 246 3.61 2.27 -13.36
C TYR A 246 2.68 2.63 -12.21
N CYS A 247 1.51 3.19 -12.52
CA CYS A 247 0.53 3.62 -11.52
C CYS A 247 -0.76 2.80 -11.60
N THR A 248 -1.21 2.29 -10.46
CA THR A 248 -2.58 1.79 -10.28
C THR A 248 -3.37 2.80 -9.46
N PHE A 249 -4.67 2.92 -9.72
CA PHE A 249 -5.56 3.88 -9.07
C PHE A 249 -6.19 3.28 -7.80
N GLY A 250 -6.15 4.00 -6.67
CA GLY A 250 -6.74 3.59 -5.38
C GLY A 250 -7.91 4.47 -4.93
N ASN A 251 -8.59 4.10 -3.84
CA ASN A 251 -9.77 4.83 -3.38
C ASN A 251 -9.43 6.22 -2.82
N HIS A 252 -8.25 6.43 -2.21
CA HIS A 252 -7.76 7.75 -1.82
C HIS A 252 -7.30 8.61 -3.00
N ASP A 253 -7.13 8.00 -4.18
CA ASP A 253 -6.95 8.74 -5.43
C ASP A 253 -8.32 9.10 -6.07
N ASP A 254 -9.41 8.41 -5.72
CA ASP A 254 -10.75 8.60 -6.28
C ASP A 254 -11.65 9.51 -5.42
N SER A 255 -11.40 9.57 -4.11
CA SER A 255 -12.37 10.11 -3.16
C SER A 255 -11.74 10.80 -1.95
N VAL A 256 -12.49 11.71 -1.33
CA VAL A 256 -12.03 12.48 -0.15
C VAL A 256 -11.67 11.53 1.00
N VAL A 257 -10.37 11.46 1.30
CA VAL A 257 -9.78 10.56 2.32
C VAL A 257 -10.25 9.12 2.10
N GLY A 258 -10.36 8.71 0.84
CA GLY A 258 -10.70 7.35 0.46
C GLY A 258 -12.10 6.88 0.86
N THR A 259 -12.99 7.78 1.31
CA THR A 259 -14.21 7.38 2.02
C THR A 259 -15.48 8.11 1.60
N LEU A 260 -15.43 9.41 1.32
CA LEU A 260 -16.65 10.15 0.97
C LEU A 260 -16.95 10.02 -0.53
N PRO A 261 -18.22 9.94 -0.94
CA PRO A 261 -18.56 9.85 -2.36
C PRO A 261 -18.05 11.06 -3.15
N GLU A 262 -17.73 10.87 -4.43
CA GLU A 262 -17.35 11.95 -5.33
C GLU A 262 -18.54 12.91 -5.59
N GLY A 263 -18.26 14.12 -6.09
CA GLY A 263 -19.28 15.05 -6.59
C GLY A 263 -20.06 15.82 -5.51
N ILE A 264 -19.54 15.86 -4.27
CA ILE A 264 -20.13 16.64 -3.17
C ILE A 264 -20.21 18.13 -3.55
N PRO A 265 -21.41 18.75 -3.62
CA PRO A 265 -21.53 20.15 -4.00
C PRO A 265 -20.82 21.09 -3.02
N GLY A 266 -19.94 21.94 -3.53
CA GLY A 266 -19.21 22.94 -2.73
C GLY A 266 -18.02 22.40 -1.93
N ILE A 267 -17.65 21.13 -2.10
CA ILE A 267 -16.52 20.49 -1.41
C ILE A 267 -15.22 21.28 -1.57
N GLU A 268 -14.94 21.81 -2.75
CA GLU A 268 -13.76 22.64 -3.05
C GLU A 268 -13.61 23.84 -2.11
N GLY A 269 -14.72 24.42 -1.64
CA GLY A 269 -14.68 25.54 -0.70
C GLY A 269 -14.17 25.15 0.69
N TRP A 270 -14.31 23.89 1.09
CA TRP A 270 -13.72 23.37 2.32
C TRP A 270 -12.22 23.10 2.13
N TYR A 271 -11.82 22.50 1.00
CA TYR A 271 -10.42 22.24 0.66
C TYR A 271 -9.57 23.51 0.58
N THR A 272 -10.03 24.49 -0.19
CA THR A 272 -9.26 25.70 -0.49
C THR A 272 -9.45 26.82 0.53
N GLY A 273 -10.34 26.61 1.49
CA GLY A 273 -10.82 27.61 2.42
C GLY A 273 -9.88 27.91 3.59
N ARG A 274 -10.36 28.79 4.48
CA ARG A 274 -9.61 29.31 5.62
C ARG A 274 -9.89 28.63 6.96
N TYR A 275 -10.88 27.74 7.03
CA TYR A 275 -11.39 27.21 8.30
C TYR A 275 -11.22 25.70 8.35
N LYS A 276 -10.31 25.24 9.22
CA LYS A 276 -10.06 23.83 9.49
C LYS A 276 -10.71 23.44 10.81
N VAL A 277 -11.55 22.40 10.78
CA VAL A 277 -12.13 21.86 12.01
C VAL A 277 -11.10 20.96 12.68
N ILE A 278 -10.69 21.30 13.91
CA ILE A 278 -9.66 20.57 14.65
C ILE A 278 -10.18 19.91 15.93
N GLY A 279 -11.50 19.94 16.16
CA GLY A 279 -12.10 19.35 17.36
C GLY A 279 -13.62 19.47 17.37
N LYS A 280 -14.28 18.48 17.98
CA LYS A 280 -15.73 18.44 18.24
C LYS A 280 -16.00 17.76 19.58
N ASP A 281 -17.21 17.91 20.12
CA ASP A 281 -17.61 17.15 21.30
C ASP A 281 -17.59 15.64 21.03
N GLU A 282 -17.43 14.84 22.08
CA GLU A 282 -17.33 13.38 21.98
C GLU A 282 -18.56 12.73 21.32
N GLY A 283 -19.76 13.26 21.58
CA GLY A 283 -21.00 12.73 21.04
C GLY A 283 -21.05 12.83 19.53
N THR A 284 -20.75 14.01 18.98
CA THR A 284 -20.65 14.21 17.53
C THR A 284 -19.51 13.40 16.92
N ARG A 285 -18.33 13.35 17.54
CA ARG A 285 -17.21 12.53 17.03
C ARG A 285 -17.57 11.06 16.92
N LYS A 286 -18.19 10.49 17.97
CA LYS A 286 -18.63 9.09 17.97
C LYS A 286 -19.66 8.82 16.88
N LYS A 287 -20.63 9.71 16.70
CA LYS A 287 -21.65 9.62 15.65
C LYS A 287 -21.02 9.63 14.25
N LEU A 288 -20.15 10.59 13.97
CA LEU A 288 -19.45 10.70 12.68
C LEU A 288 -18.54 9.50 12.43
N GLY A 289 -17.74 9.10 13.43
CA GLY A 289 -16.85 7.95 13.33
C GLY A 289 -17.60 6.64 13.06
N THR A 290 -18.73 6.42 13.75
CA THR A 290 -19.59 5.25 13.53
C THR A 290 -20.20 5.25 12.13
N ALA A 291 -20.61 6.41 11.62
CA ALA A 291 -21.18 6.53 10.28
C ALA A 291 -20.15 6.16 9.21
N ILE A 292 -18.93 6.67 9.33
CA ILE A 292 -17.81 6.36 8.41
C ILE A 292 -17.47 4.87 8.49
N ALA A 293 -17.25 4.33 9.69
CA ALA A 293 -16.84 2.93 9.87
C ALA A 293 -17.87 1.91 9.36
N ASN A 294 -19.16 2.26 9.41
CA ASN A 294 -20.25 1.38 8.96
C ASN A 294 -20.64 1.61 7.49
N GLY A 295 -19.90 2.44 6.75
CA GLY A 295 -20.29 2.81 5.39
C GLY A 295 -21.71 3.39 5.32
N SER A 296 -22.04 4.27 6.24
CA SER A 296 -23.35 4.94 6.31
C SER A 296 -23.23 6.40 5.85
N SER A 297 -24.37 7.04 5.56
CA SER A 297 -24.39 8.44 5.16
C SER A 297 -23.76 9.35 6.22
N VAL A 298 -22.76 10.13 5.82
CA VAL A 298 -22.02 11.06 6.69
C VAL A 298 -22.62 12.47 6.55
N PRO A 299 -23.07 13.13 7.65
CA PRO A 299 -23.61 14.48 7.57
C PRO A 299 -22.49 15.52 7.34
N LEU A 300 -22.23 15.84 6.06
CA LEU A 300 -21.10 16.68 5.63
C LEU A 300 -21.05 18.07 6.27
N GLY A 301 -22.20 18.71 6.49
CA GLY A 301 -22.25 20.00 7.19
C GLY A 301 -21.83 19.92 8.66
N GLU A 302 -22.01 18.77 9.30
CA GLU A 302 -21.52 18.49 10.66
C GLU A 302 -20.06 18.04 10.65
N LEU A 303 -19.58 17.40 9.57
CA LEU A 303 -18.19 17.00 9.38
C LEU A 303 -17.28 18.22 9.18
N PHE A 304 -17.54 19.01 8.14
CA PHE A 304 -16.69 20.16 7.77
C PHE A 304 -17.11 21.49 8.42
N GLY A 305 -18.22 21.52 9.16
CA GLY A 305 -18.78 22.74 9.74
C GLY A 305 -19.44 22.52 11.10
N GLY A 306 -20.44 23.34 11.42
CA GLY A 306 -21.16 23.27 12.70
C GLY A 306 -20.35 23.76 13.90
N SER A 307 -20.74 23.34 15.10
CA SER A 307 -19.99 23.61 16.33
C SER A 307 -18.70 22.78 16.37
N GLY A 308 -17.64 23.37 16.92
CA GLY A 308 -16.35 22.71 17.07
C GLY A 308 -15.23 23.71 17.31
N THR A 309 -14.04 23.19 17.54
CA THR A 309 -12.81 23.99 17.59
C THR A 309 -12.35 24.23 16.16
N ILE A 310 -12.26 25.50 15.77
CA ILE A 310 -11.84 25.91 14.43
C ILE A 310 -10.45 26.52 14.51
N ARG A 311 -9.57 26.10 13.60
CA ARG A 311 -8.31 26.75 13.31
C ARG A 311 -8.43 27.55 12.03
N GLU A 312 -7.97 28.80 12.06
CA GLU A 312 -7.75 29.55 10.82
C GLU A 312 -6.45 29.09 10.18
N VAL A 313 -6.53 28.77 8.89
CA VAL A 313 -5.40 28.43 8.03
C VAL A 313 -5.43 29.34 6.81
N THR A 314 -4.30 29.46 6.14
CA THR A 314 -4.18 30.25 4.92
C THR A 314 -4.86 29.52 3.77
N PRO A 315 -5.80 30.17 3.04
CA PRO A 315 -6.40 29.61 1.84
C PRO A 315 -5.34 29.23 0.81
N ASP A 316 -5.52 28.07 0.17
CA ASP A 316 -4.62 27.59 -0.88
C ASP A 316 -5.41 26.94 -2.01
N PRO A 317 -5.43 27.53 -3.23
CA PRO A 317 -6.15 26.97 -4.36
C PRO A 317 -5.54 25.65 -4.87
N ARG A 318 -4.29 25.33 -4.50
CA ARG A 318 -3.63 24.07 -4.88
C ARG A 318 -4.24 22.85 -4.17
N ARG A 319 -4.97 23.06 -3.07
CA ARG A 319 -5.72 22.01 -2.37
C ARG A 319 -6.98 21.56 -3.11
N ARG A 320 -7.33 22.16 -4.25
CA ARG A 320 -8.53 21.75 -4.99
C ARG A 320 -8.45 20.25 -5.31
N PRO A 321 -9.53 19.48 -5.07
CA PRO A 321 -9.56 18.08 -5.45
C PRO A 321 -9.52 17.91 -6.97
N PHE A 322 -8.81 16.87 -7.43
CA PHE A 322 -8.69 16.56 -8.85
C PHE A 322 -9.77 15.56 -9.29
N SER A 323 -10.20 15.60 -10.55
CA SER A 323 -11.01 14.49 -11.10
C SER A 323 -10.13 13.29 -11.49
N THR A 324 -10.71 12.10 -11.67
CA THR A 324 -9.99 10.94 -12.24
C THR A 324 -9.33 11.28 -13.59
N ALA A 325 -9.97 12.10 -14.42
CA ALA A 325 -9.40 12.57 -15.68
C ALA A 325 -8.16 13.45 -15.46
N GLU A 326 -8.20 14.37 -14.50
CA GLU A 326 -7.05 15.22 -14.15
C GLU A 326 -5.90 14.38 -13.57
N PHE A 327 -6.20 13.35 -12.78
CA PHE A 327 -5.19 12.40 -12.30
C PHE A 327 -4.45 11.74 -13.47
N VAL A 328 -5.19 11.16 -14.43
CA VAL A 328 -4.58 10.50 -15.60
C VAL A 328 -3.83 11.52 -16.47
N GLN A 329 -4.41 12.69 -16.71
CA GLN A 329 -3.78 13.73 -17.51
C GLN A 329 -2.48 14.26 -16.87
N ALA A 330 -2.40 14.30 -15.54
CA ALA A 330 -1.17 14.65 -14.85
C ALA A 330 -0.06 13.62 -15.13
N HIS A 331 -0.38 12.32 -15.19
CA HIS A 331 0.58 11.28 -15.56
C HIS A 331 0.99 11.35 -17.05
N LEU A 332 0.07 11.78 -17.93
CA LEU A 332 0.35 11.98 -19.36
C LEU A 332 1.09 13.30 -19.66
N ALA A 333 1.24 14.19 -18.68
CA ALA A 333 1.95 15.43 -18.90
C ALA A 333 3.44 15.18 -19.15
N ALA A 334 4.01 15.78 -20.19
CA ALA A 334 5.42 15.60 -20.54
C ALA A 334 6.38 15.99 -19.40
N ALA A 335 6.00 16.95 -18.56
CA ALA A 335 6.76 17.35 -17.37
C ALA A 335 6.88 16.22 -16.33
N ASN A 336 5.92 15.29 -16.32
CA ASN A 336 5.84 14.18 -15.39
C ASN A 336 6.26 12.85 -16.01
N THR A 337 7.03 12.85 -17.12
CA THR A 337 7.48 11.58 -17.72
C THR A 337 8.54 10.88 -16.86
N GLY A 338 9.42 11.64 -16.19
CA GLY A 338 10.48 11.10 -15.32
C GLY A 338 11.28 9.96 -15.97
N PRO A 339 11.55 8.84 -15.25
CA PRO A 339 12.21 7.65 -15.81
C PRO A 339 11.33 6.83 -16.78
N GLY A 340 10.08 7.26 -17.00
CA GLY A 340 9.12 6.65 -17.91
C GLY A 340 8.37 5.45 -17.32
N PRO A 341 7.61 4.72 -18.16
CA PRO A 341 7.22 5.16 -19.50
C PRO A 341 6.34 6.41 -19.44
N HIS A 342 6.23 7.14 -20.55
CA HIS A 342 5.26 8.24 -20.65
C HIS A 342 3.86 7.76 -20.25
N GLY A 343 3.18 8.51 -19.36
CA GLY A 343 1.87 8.13 -18.82
C GLY A 343 1.91 7.14 -17.66
N HIS A 344 3.07 6.57 -17.32
CA HIS A 344 3.23 5.58 -16.24
C HIS A 344 2.21 4.44 -16.32
N GLY A 345 1.96 3.97 -17.54
CA GLY A 345 0.98 2.94 -17.87
C GLY A 345 -0.31 3.47 -18.50
N PHE A 346 -0.72 4.69 -18.17
CA PHE A 346 -1.84 5.33 -18.84
C PHE A 346 -1.48 5.79 -20.26
N THR A 347 -2.50 5.88 -21.09
CA THR A 347 -2.42 6.37 -22.48
C THR A 347 -3.51 7.43 -22.71
N ASP A 348 -3.48 8.09 -23.87
CA ASP A 348 -4.55 9.01 -24.29
C ASP A 348 -5.95 8.36 -24.26
N GLY A 349 -6.03 7.03 -24.43
CA GLY A 349 -7.27 6.26 -24.31
C GLY A 349 -7.85 6.21 -22.89
N ASN A 350 -7.06 6.56 -21.88
CA ASN A 350 -7.46 6.66 -20.47
C ASN A 350 -7.70 8.11 -20.03
N ALA A 351 -7.38 9.12 -20.86
CA ALA A 351 -7.31 10.53 -20.48
C ALA A 351 -8.67 11.15 -20.10
N ASP A 352 -9.78 10.50 -20.41
CA ASP A 352 -11.13 10.90 -19.99
C ASP A 352 -11.46 10.44 -18.56
N GLY A 353 -10.59 9.66 -17.92
CA GLY A 353 -10.76 9.13 -16.56
C GLY A 353 -11.85 8.05 -16.42
N ARG A 354 -12.48 7.60 -17.52
CA ARG A 354 -13.57 6.61 -17.45
C ARG A 354 -13.06 5.18 -17.31
N ASN A 355 -11.94 4.86 -17.95
CA ASN A 355 -11.30 3.56 -17.87
C ASN A 355 -9.83 3.77 -17.52
N VAL A 356 -9.44 3.48 -16.27
CA VAL A 356 -8.07 3.69 -15.78
C VAL A 356 -7.35 2.36 -15.48
N TYR A 357 -7.64 1.35 -16.31
CA TYR A 357 -6.98 0.04 -16.31
C TYR A 357 -6.25 -0.18 -17.64
N TYR A 358 -5.18 -0.97 -17.62
CA TYR A 358 -4.32 -1.19 -18.78
C TYR A 358 -3.45 -2.45 -18.63
N THR A 359 -2.80 -2.84 -19.73
CA THR A 359 -1.78 -3.88 -19.75
C THR A 359 -0.42 -3.29 -20.08
N PHE A 360 0.65 -3.88 -19.57
CA PHE A 360 2.02 -3.52 -19.91
C PHE A 360 2.91 -4.76 -19.93
N ARG A 361 4.03 -4.69 -20.64
CA ARG A 361 5.01 -5.77 -20.66
C ARG A 361 5.92 -5.66 -19.45
N ILE A 362 5.95 -6.69 -18.61
CA ILE A 362 6.93 -6.81 -17.51
C ILE A 362 8.27 -7.24 -18.09
N ALA A 363 8.24 -8.32 -18.88
CA ALA A 363 9.39 -8.90 -19.55
C ALA A 363 8.93 -9.75 -20.74
N ASP A 364 9.87 -10.37 -21.45
CA ASP A 364 9.57 -11.34 -22.50
C ASP A 364 8.69 -12.47 -21.95
N GLY A 365 7.48 -12.63 -22.50
CA GLY A 365 6.53 -13.65 -22.07
C GLY A 365 5.85 -13.39 -20.72
N VAL A 366 6.00 -12.20 -20.12
CA VAL A 366 5.33 -11.83 -18.86
C VAL A 366 4.60 -10.50 -19.03
N THR A 367 3.29 -10.53 -18.82
CA THR A 367 2.39 -9.38 -18.99
C THR A 367 1.83 -8.94 -17.64
N GLY A 368 2.00 -7.65 -17.34
CA GLY A 368 1.39 -6.96 -16.22
C GLY A 368 0.01 -6.42 -16.59
N ILE A 369 -0.93 -6.48 -15.65
CA ILE A 369 -2.28 -5.94 -15.84
C ILE A 369 -2.62 -5.07 -14.63
N SER A 370 -2.71 -3.75 -14.83
CA SER A 370 -3.20 -2.83 -13.80
C SER A 370 -4.71 -2.68 -13.93
N LEU A 371 -5.39 -2.80 -12.80
CA LEU A 371 -6.85 -2.82 -12.70
C LEU A 371 -7.34 -1.66 -11.85
N ASP A 372 -8.51 -1.17 -12.21
CA ASP A 372 -9.25 -0.21 -11.42
C ASP A 372 -10.33 -0.94 -10.62
N THR A 373 -10.09 -1.10 -9.32
CA THR A 373 -11.06 -1.71 -8.40
C THR A 373 -11.81 -0.68 -7.55
N THR A 374 -11.68 0.61 -7.86
CA THR A 374 -12.34 1.71 -7.14
C THR A 374 -13.80 1.88 -7.55
N THR A 375 -14.58 2.57 -6.73
CA THR A 375 -15.96 2.95 -7.06
C THR A 375 -16.28 4.33 -6.50
N GLN A 376 -16.84 5.18 -7.35
CA GLN A 376 -17.28 6.53 -6.96
C GLN A 376 -18.53 6.52 -6.06
N GLY A 377 -19.06 5.34 -5.73
CA GLY A 377 -20.13 5.16 -4.76
C GLY A 377 -19.75 5.54 -3.32
N GLY A 378 -18.46 5.83 -3.06
CA GLY A 378 -17.89 6.11 -1.74
C GLY A 378 -17.56 4.84 -0.96
N PHE A 379 -17.13 5.01 0.29
CA PHE A 379 -16.58 3.96 1.18
C PHE A 379 -15.22 3.43 0.75
N ALA A 380 -14.57 2.72 1.68
CA ALA A 380 -13.24 2.17 1.48
C ALA A 380 -13.26 0.93 0.56
N ASP A 381 -14.25 0.05 0.70
CA ASP A 381 -14.33 -1.17 -0.10
C ASP A 381 -14.52 -0.88 -1.60
N GLY A 382 -13.92 -1.73 -2.43
CA GLY A 382 -13.95 -1.65 -3.88
C GLY A 382 -14.88 -2.68 -4.54
N SER A 383 -14.79 -2.76 -5.85
CA SER A 383 -15.43 -3.80 -6.70
C SER A 383 -14.87 -3.70 -8.12
N ILE A 384 -15.26 -4.61 -9.02
CA ILE A 384 -14.89 -4.52 -10.44
C ILE A 384 -16.12 -4.41 -11.32
N GLY A 385 -16.11 -3.49 -12.29
CA GLY A 385 -17.17 -3.36 -13.28
C GLY A 385 -17.20 -4.55 -14.26
N LEU A 386 -18.39 -4.96 -14.70
CA LEU A 386 -18.60 -6.07 -15.65
C LEU A 386 -17.86 -5.88 -17.00
N GLY A 387 -17.76 -4.65 -17.49
CA GLY A 387 -17.02 -4.26 -18.69
C GLY A 387 -15.53 -4.50 -18.53
N GLN A 388 -14.93 -4.03 -17.43
CA GLN A 388 -13.52 -4.30 -17.10
C GLN A 388 -13.28 -5.80 -16.88
N PHE A 389 -14.18 -6.49 -16.19
CA PHE A 389 -14.12 -7.95 -15.97
C PHE A 389 -14.11 -8.72 -17.31
N THR A 390 -14.97 -8.33 -18.25
CA THR A 390 -15.06 -8.96 -19.58
C THR A 390 -13.85 -8.61 -20.46
N TRP A 391 -13.34 -7.38 -20.33
CA TRP A 391 -12.09 -6.97 -20.95
C TRP A 391 -10.92 -7.82 -20.45
N LEU A 392 -10.81 -8.03 -19.14
CA LEU A 392 -9.77 -8.86 -18.54
C LEU A 392 -9.85 -10.29 -19.04
N GLU A 393 -11.05 -10.91 -19.03
CA GLU A 393 -11.23 -12.26 -19.57
C GLU A 393 -10.75 -12.35 -21.03
N SER A 394 -11.07 -11.34 -21.84
CA SER A 394 -10.65 -11.28 -23.24
C SER A 394 -9.13 -11.09 -23.37
N THR A 395 -8.51 -10.31 -22.49
CA THR A 395 -7.06 -10.10 -22.41
C THR A 395 -6.34 -11.39 -22.06
N LEU A 396 -6.76 -12.11 -21.02
CA LEU A 396 -6.17 -13.38 -20.62
C LEU A 396 -6.29 -14.44 -21.73
N LYS A 397 -7.45 -14.53 -22.40
CA LYS A 397 -7.64 -15.44 -23.55
C LYS A 397 -6.63 -15.21 -24.68
N ARG A 398 -6.18 -13.97 -24.93
CA ARG A 398 -5.26 -13.66 -26.03
C ARG A 398 -3.84 -14.17 -25.80
N GLY A 399 -3.40 -14.32 -24.55
CA GLY A 399 -2.07 -14.82 -24.19
C GLY A 399 -2.09 -16.14 -23.42
N THR A 400 -3.19 -16.90 -23.50
CA THR A 400 -3.33 -18.20 -22.82
C THR A 400 -3.81 -19.25 -23.81
N SER A 401 -3.00 -20.28 -24.09
CA SER A 401 -3.35 -21.37 -25.01
C SER A 401 -4.36 -22.34 -24.41
N VAL A 402 -4.39 -22.47 -23.08
CA VAL A 402 -5.28 -23.37 -22.33
C VAL A 402 -5.96 -22.62 -21.19
N TYR A 403 -7.29 -22.51 -21.24
CA TYR A 403 -8.08 -21.93 -20.14
C TYR A 403 -9.35 -22.75 -19.89
N TYR A 404 -10.11 -22.40 -18.86
CA TYR A 404 -11.36 -23.07 -18.50
C TYR A 404 -12.55 -22.15 -18.73
N ASP A 405 -13.59 -22.65 -19.38
CA ASP A 405 -14.84 -21.92 -19.53
C ASP A 405 -15.60 -21.78 -18.20
N PHE A 406 -16.72 -21.06 -18.22
CA PHE A 406 -17.55 -20.85 -17.03
C PHE A 406 -18.06 -22.15 -16.39
N PHE A 407 -18.25 -23.21 -17.18
CA PHE A 407 -18.68 -24.53 -16.69
C PHE A 407 -17.50 -25.41 -16.25
N GLY A 408 -16.27 -24.93 -16.37
CA GLY A 408 -15.04 -25.67 -16.05
C GLY A 408 -14.58 -26.59 -17.18
N GLY A 409 -15.12 -26.45 -18.40
CA GLY A 409 -14.64 -27.13 -19.58
C GLY A 409 -13.29 -26.58 -20.02
N LYS A 410 -12.32 -27.47 -20.28
CA LYS A 410 -11.01 -27.07 -20.82
C LYS A 410 -11.19 -26.61 -22.26
N VAL A 411 -10.74 -25.39 -22.54
CA VAL A 411 -10.66 -24.80 -23.88
C VAL A 411 -9.20 -24.73 -24.28
N THR A 412 -8.92 -24.98 -25.56
CA THR A 412 -7.57 -24.87 -26.12
C THR A 412 -7.63 -24.16 -27.47
N HIS A 413 -6.71 -23.23 -27.69
CA HIS A 413 -6.55 -22.54 -28.97
C HIS A 413 -5.08 -22.17 -29.21
N SER A 414 -4.75 -21.75 -30.44
CA SER A 414 -3.37 -21.45 -30.82
C SER A 414 -3.05 -19.98 -30.59
N VAL A 415 -2.28 -19.73 -29.52
CA VAL A 415 -1.68 -18.43 -29.18
C VAL A 415 -0.30 -18.67 -28.59
N THR A 416 0.52 -17.63 -28.51
CA THR A 416 1.75 -17.68 -27.71
C THR A 416 1.38 -17.44 -26.25
N ASP A 417 1.74 -18.38 -25.39
CA ASP A 417 1.49 -18.25 -23.96
C ASP A 417 2.36 -17.15 -23.33
N GLU A 418 1.73 -16.39 -22.44
CA GLU A 418 2.37 -15.45 -21.54
C GLU A 418 1.98 -15.78 -20.10
N LEU A 419 2.81 -15.41 -19.13
CA LEU A 419 2.43 -15.41 -17.71
C LEU A 419 1.85 -14.04 -17.36
N PHE A 420 0.83 -14.02 -16.49
CA PHE A 420 0.15 -12.81 -16.08
C PHE A 420 0.35 -12.50 -14.59
N VAL A 421 0.70 -11.24 -14.31
CA VAL A 421 0.73 -10.66 -12.97
C VAL A 421 -0.25 -9.50 -12.93
N LEU A 422 -1.20 -9.54 -12.01
CA LEU A 422 -2.25 -8.53 -11.89
C LEU A 422 -1.91 -7.56 -10.76
N PHE A 423 -2.31 -6.30 -10.91
CA PHE A 423 -2.13 -5.22 -9.96
C PHE A 423 -3.47 -4.54 -9.72
N SER A 424 -3.87 -4.39 -8.47
CA SER A 424 -5.05 -3.61 -8.08
C SER A 424 -4.82 -2.97 -6.73
N HIS A 425 -5.69 -2.02 -6.37
CA HIS A 425 -5.67 -1.49 -5.02
C HIS A 425 -6.30 -2.45 -4.01
N HIS A 426 -7.57 -2.80 -4.22
CA HIS A 426 -8.32 -3.69 -3.33
C HIS A 426 -7.92 -5.17 -3.46
N THR A 427 -8.15 -5.92 -2.38
CA THR A 427 -7.92 -7.37 -2.23
C THR A 427 -9.16 -8.19 -2.58
N SER A 428 -9.03 -9.51 -2.62
CA SER A 428 -10.20 -10.41 -2.74
C SER A 428 -11.23 -10.20 -1.61
N ASP A 429 -10.76 -9.84 -0.41
CA ASP A 429 -11.59 -9.72 0.79
C ASP A 429 -12.22 -8.32 0.93
N THR A 430 -11.73 -7.31 0.19
CA THR A 430 -12.17 -5.91 0.28
C THR A 430 -12.87 -5.40 -0.98
N MET A 431 -13.23 -6.32 -1.89
CA MET A 431 -14.08 -6.03 -3.05
C MET A 431 -15.55 -6.33 -2.73
N GLY A 432 -16.13 -5.63 -1.75
CA GLY A 432 -17.50 -5.82 -1.27
C GLY A 432 -18.51 -4.75 -1.71
N ASN A 433 -18.05 -3.64 -2.29
CA ASN A 433 -18.88 -2.47 -2.55
C ASN A 433 -19.51 -2.51 -3.94
N LEU A 434 -20.74 -3.02 -4.00
CA LEU A 434 -21.48 -3.22 -5.24
C LEU A 434 -22.37 -2.02 -5.64
N LEU A 435 -22.14 -0.85 -5.05
CA LEU A 435 -22.84 0.37 -5.45
C LEU A 435 -22.49 0.76 -6.89
N PRO A 436 -23.42 1.36 -7.65
CA PRO A 436 -23.13 1.86 -8.99
C PRO A 436 -21.94 2.84 -9.01
N ASP A 437 -21.06 2.67 -9.98
CA ASP A 437 -19.92 3.56 -10.21
C ASP A 437 -20.35 4.72 -11.11
N GLY A 438 -20.08 5.97 -10.70
CA GLY A 438 -20.44 7.17 -11.45
C GLY A 438 -19.83 7.21 -12.86
N ARG A 439 -18.65 6.60 -13.06
CA ARG A 439 -18.00 6.48 -14.37
C ARG A 439 -18.79 5.56 -15.30
N HIS A 440 -19.42 4.50 -14.78
CA HIS A 440 -20.21 3.52 -15.55
C HIS A 440 -21.52 3.15 -14.86
N LEU A 441 -22.43 4.12 -14.76
CA LEU A 441 -23.64 4.05 -13.91
C LEU A 441 -24.55 2.82 -14.13
N LEU A 442 -24.62 2.31 -15.37
CA LEU A 442 -25.49 1.18 -15.74
C LEU A 442 -24.77 -0.17 -15.73
N GLU A 443 -23.48 -0.18 -15.41
CA GLU A 443 -22.65 -1.37 -15.41
C GLU A 443 -22.75 -2.10 -14.06
N PRO A 444 -23.11 -3.39 -14.04
CA PRO A 444 -23.07 -4.18 -12.81
C PRO A 444 -21.67 -4.23 -12.21
N ARG A 445 -21.59 -4.14 -10.89
CA ARG A 445 -20.36 -4.35 -10.12
C ARG A 445 -20.29 -5.79 -9.63
N LEU A 446 -19.09 -6.35 -9.61
CA LEU A 446 -18.77 -7.72 -9.20
C LEU A 446 -17.83 -7.69 -7.99
N ASN A 447 -17.99 -8.67 -7.10
CA ASN A 447 -17.22 -8.78 -5.86
C ASN A 447 -15.91 -9.56 -6.06
N GLY A 448 -15.10 -9.63 -5.01
CA GLY A 448 -13.83 -10.36 -5.01
C GLY A 448 -13.96 -11.86 -5.28
N GLU A 449 -15.03 -12.52 -4.82
CA GLU A 449 -15.29 -13.95 -5.11
C GLU A 449 -15.47 -14.20 -6.61
N ALA A 450 -16.30 -13.40 -7.28
CA ALA A 450 -16.48 -13.48 -8.73
C ALA A 450 -15.15 -13.24 -9.47
N PHE A 451 -14.34 -12.30 -8.96
CA PHE A 451 -13.04 -11.98 -9.54
C PHE A 451 -12.02 -13.11 -9.38
N VAL A 452 -11.87 -13.69 -8.19
CA VAL A 452 -11.03 -14.89 -7.96
C VAL A 452 -11.50 -16.05 -8.86
N GLY A 453 -12.81 -16.25 -8.98
CA GLY A 453 -13.38 -17.26 -9.87
C GLY A 453 -13.02 -17.06 -11.34
N LEU A 454 -12.85 -15.81 -11.81
CA LEU A 454 -12.31 -15.52 -13.14
C LEU A 454 -10.85 -15.93 -13.24
N LEU A 455 -10.01 -15.50 -12.30
CA LEU A 455 -8.56 -15.74 -12.36
C LEU A 455 -8.22 -17.23 -12.34
N GLN A 456 -8.91 -18.03 -11.51
CA GLN A 456 -8.72 -19.49 -11.43
C GLN A 456 -9.07 -20.24 -12.72
N ARG A 457 -9.73 -19.58 -13.69
CA ARG A 457 -9.99 -20.16 -15.02
C ARG A 457 -8.77 -20.09 -15.94
N PHE A 458 -7.74 -19.31 -15.61
CA PHE A 458 -6.58 -19.06 -16.45
C PHE A 458 -5.29 -19.49 -15.73
N PRO A 459 -4.75 -20.69 -16.03
CA PRO A 459 -3.52 -21.19 -15.42
C PRO A 459 -2.31 -20.28 -15.53
N ASN A 460 -2.28 -19.44 -16.56
CA ASN A 460 -1.24 -18.47 -16.83
C ASN A 460 -1.20 -17.29 -15.83
N VAL A 461 -2.25 -17.12 -15.01
CA VAL A 461 -2.26 -16.12 -13.92
C VAL A 461 -1.47 -16.69 -12.74
N VAL A 462 -0.34 -16.07 -12.42
CA VAL A 462 0.59 -16.58 -11.40
C VAL A 462 0.55 -15.76 -10.10
N ALA A 463 0.28 -14.46 -10.20
CA ALA A 463 0.24 -13.58 -9.04
C ALA A 463 -0.76 -12.44 -9.21
N TRP A 464 -1.34 -12.02 -8.09
CA TRP A 464 -2.15 -10.81 -7.95
C TRP A 464 -1.60 -9.97 -6.80
N VAL A 465 -1.07 -8.79 -7.11
CA VAL A 465 -0.36 -7.90 -6.19
C VAL A 465 -1.25 -6.71 -5.84
N ASN A 466 -1.44 -6.43 -4.54
CA ASN A 466 -2.36 -5.39 -4.07
C ASN A 466 -1.99 -4.73 -2.74
N GLY A 467 -2.77 -3.73 -2.35
CA GLY A 467 -2.59 -2.85 -1.19
C GLY A 467 -3.84 -2.77 -0.31
N HIS A 468 -4.25 -1.56 0.08
CA HIS A 468 -5.54 -1.23 0.71
C HIS A 468 -5.71 -1.65 2.17
N THR A 469 -5.30 -2.87 2.53
CA THR A 469 -5.51 -3.38 3.91
C THR A 469 -4.42 -2.93 4.87
N HIS A 470 -3.33 -2.35 4.36
CA HIS A 470 -2.12 -1.96 5.10
C HIS A 470 -1.42 -3.13 5.81
N LEU A 471 -1.71 -4.39 5.46
CA LEU A 471 -1.12 -5.58 6.06
C LEU A 471 -0.09 -6.23 5.13
N ASN A 472 0.99 -6.79 5.67
CA ASN A 472 1.66 -7.87 4.94
C ASN A 472 0.83 -9.16 5.10
N LYS A 473 0.21 -9.61 4.00
CA LYS A 473 -0.58 -10.85 3.97
C LYS A 473 -0.47 -11.49 2.59
N ILE A 474 -0.10 -12.76 2.54
CA ILE A 474 -0.02 -13.54 1.31
C ILE A 474 -1.03 -14.69 1.36
N THR A 475 -1.97 -14.70 0.41
CA THR A 475 -3.08 -15.65 0.36
C THR A 475 -2.90 -16.64 -0.81
N PRO A 476 -2.87 -17.96 -0.55
CA PRO A 476 -2.93 -18.95 -1.61
C PRO A 476 -4.36 -19.11 -2.12
N HIS A 477 -4.61 -18.82 -3.40
CA HIS A 477 -5.88 -19.12 -4.05
C HIS A 477 -5.82 -20.49 -4.71
N VAL A 478 -6.26 -21.52 -3.99
CA VAL A 478 -6.23 -22.91 -4.46
C VAL A 478 -7.34 -23.14 -5.49
N GLY A 479 -6.95 -23.46 -6.73
CA GLY A 479 -7.87 -23.81 -7.81
C GLY A 479 -8.30 -25.27 -7.79
N LYS A 480 -9.14 -25.66 -8.77
CA LYS A 480 -9.58 -27.06 -8.96
C LYS A 480 -8.42 -28.02 -9.29
N THR A 481 -7.34 -27.49 -9.86
CA THR A 481 -6.09 -28.20 -10.15
C THR A 481 -4.91 -27.33 -9.69
N PRO A 482 -3.71 -27.91 -9.45
CA PRO A 482 -2.53 -27.11 -9.08
C PRO A 482 -2.23 -25.98 -10.06
N ALA A 483 -2.41 -26.22 -11.37
CA ALA A 483 -2.18 -25.22 -12.41
C ALA A 483 -3.21 -24.07 -12.41
N GLN A 484 -4.39 -24.24 -11.79
CA GLN A 484 -5.42 -23.20 -11.66
C GLN A 484 -5.29 -22.39 -10.37
N SER A 485 -4.15 -22.51 -9.67
CA SER A 485 -3.89 -21.81 -8.42
C SER A 485 -2.94 -20.64 -8.65
N PHE A 486 -3.09 -19.58 -7.87
CA PHE A 486 -2.23 -18.40 -7.93
C PHE A 486 -2.04 -17.79 -6.53
N TRP A 487 -1.07 -16.89 -6.40
CA TRP A 487 -0.81 -16.18 -5.15
C TRP A 487 -1.39 -14.77 -5.18
N GLU A 488 -2.13 -14.39 -4.13
CA GLU A 488 -2.46 -12.99 -3.86
C GLU A 488 -1.46 -12.44 -2.83
N ILE A 489 -0.88 -11.28 -3.11
CA ILE A 489 0.26 -10.70 -2.39
C ILE A 489 -0.12 -9.28 -1.97
N ASN A 490 -0.51 -9.13 -0.70
CA ASN A 490 -0.78 -7.84 -0.09
C ASN A 490 0.46 -7.33 0.64
N THR A 491 0.79 -6.05 0.44
CA THR A 491 1.91 -5.39 1.11
C THR A 491 1.40 -4.36 2.12
N ALA A 492 2.13 -4.20 3.23
CA ALA A 492 1.79 -3.17 4.20
C ALA A 492 1.96 -1.77 3.61
N SER A 493 1.13 -0.82 4.05
CA SER A 493 1.16 0.56 3.56
C SER A 493 2.48 1.26 3.85
N HIS A 494 2.78 2.32 3.11
CA HIS A 494 3.86 3.24 3.46
C HIS A 494 3.46 4.34 4.44
N VAL A 495 2.15 4.52 4.74
CA VAL A 495 1.69 5.48 5.73
C VAL A 495 1.74 4.97 7.19
N ASP A 496 1.37 3.71 7.39
CA ASP A 496 1.36 3.03 8.69
C ASP A 496 2.58 2.13 8.89
N PHE A 497 3.07 2.05 10.13
CA PHE A 497 4.12 1.09 10.47
C PHE A 497 3.68 -0.33 10.03
N PRO A 498 4.51 -1.08 9.30
CA PRO A 498 5.98 -0.96 9.20
C PRO A 498 6.57 -0.22 7.99
N HIS A 499 5.76 0.40 7.12
CA HIS A 499 6.28 1.11 5.93
C HIS A 499 7.05 0.25 4.93
N HIS A 500 6.74 -1.04 4.82
CA HIS A 500 7.47 -1.94 3.94
C HIS A 500 7.09 -1.76 2.47
N ALA A 501 8.07 -1.70 1.57
CA ALA A 501 7.88 -2.03 0.16
C ALA A 501 8.29 -3.47 -0.13
N ARG A 502 7.91 -3.99 -1.30
CA ARG A 502 8.13 -5.40 -1.64
C ARG A 502 8.78 -5.54 -3.01
N ILE A 503 9.97 -6.14 -3.02
CA ILE A 503 10.62 -6.66 -4.23
C ILE A 503 9.94 -7.97 -4.60
N ILE A 504 9.49 -8.09 -5.85
CA ILE A 504 8.86 -9.29 -6.40
C ILE A 504 9.68 -9.79 -7.57
N GLU A 505 10.10 -11.06 -7.51
CA GLU A 505 10.85 -11.72 -8.58
C GLU A 505 10.09 -12.96 -9.05
N LEU A 506 9.80 -13.04 -10.34
CA LEU A 506 9.23 -14.22 -10.97
C LEU A 506 10.34 -15.02 -11.64
N ALA A 507 10.38 -16.33 -11.40
CA ALA A 507 11.39 -17.19 -11.97
C ALA A 507 10.86 -18.58 -12.32
N ASP A 508 11.37 -19.12 -13.44
CA ASP A 508 11.19 -20.52 -13.82
C ASP A 508 12.27 -21.36 -13.14
N ASN A 509 11.88 -22.41 -12.42
CA ASN A 509 12.82 -23.31 -11.75
C ASN A 509 13.40 -24.39 -12.68
N GLY A 510 12.92 -24.48 -13.92
CA GLY A 510 13.38 -25.46 -14.91
C GLY A 510 13.01 -26.90 -14.54
N ASP A 511 11.96 -27.08 -13.75
CA ASP A 511 11.51 -28.37 -13.22
C ASP A 511 9.97 -28.49 -13.17
N GLY A 512 9.29 -27.71 -14.01
CA GLY A 512 7.83 -27.65 -14.06
C GLY A 512 7.21 -26.85 -12.91
N THR A 513 8.01 -26.06 -12.18
CA THR A 513 7.53 -25.12 -11.15
C THR A 513 8.02 -23.70 -11.39
N LEU A 514 7.26 -22.72 -10.90
CA LEU A 514 7.67 -21.33 -10.81
C LEU A 514 7.92 -20.95 -9.35
N SER A 515 8.81 -19.99 -9.14
CA SER A 515 8.99 -19.29 -7.86
C SER A 515 8.60 -17.82 -8.01
N VAL A 516 7.77 -17.31 -7.10
CA VAL A 516 7.57 -15.87 -6.87
C VAL A 516 8.23 -15.50 -5.56
N PHE A 517 9.31 -14.73 -5.61
CA PHE A 517 9.96 -14.17 -4.41
C PHE A 517 9.29 -12.86 -4.01
N THR A 518 9.23 -12.56 -2.71
CA THR A 518 8.50 -11.39 -2.19
C THR A 518 9.28 -10.66 -1.09
N THR A 519 10.55 -10.33 -1.34
CA THR A 519 11.45 -9.76 -0.34
C THR A 519 11.02 -8.35 0.08
N LEU A 520 10.89 -8.10 1.38
CA LEU A 520 10.54 -6.78 1.91
C LEU A 520 11.77 -5.87 2.01
N ILE A 521 11.55 -4.57 1.85
CA ILE A 521 12.53 -3.50 2.05
C ILE A 521 11.94 -2.38 2.91
N GLU A 522 12.82 -1.64 3.59
CA GLU A 522 12.50 -0.44 4.37
C GLU A 522 13.24 0.75 3.78
N ALA A 523 12.75 1.97 4.01
CA ALA A 523 13.37 3.20 3.48
C ALA A 523 14.87 3.33 3.85
N GLU A 524 15.65 3.96 2.95
CA GLU A 524 17.08 4.24 3.11
C GLU A 524 17.31 5.33 4.16
N SER A 525 17.20 4.92 5.42
CA SER A 525 17.39 5.79 6.57
C SER A 525 17.97 5.00 7.74
N PRO A 526 18.80 5.64 8.59
CA PRO A 526 19.25 5.02 9.82
C PRO A 526 18.09 4.44 10.64
N TYR A 527 18.29 3.25 11.20
CA TYR A 527 17.28 2.65 12.09
C TYR A 527 17.12 3.42 13.41
N ALA A 528 18.23 3.92 13.95
CA ALA A 528 18.22 4.75 15.14
C ALA A 528 18.08 6.22 14.77
N VAL A 529 17.12 6.89 15.39
CA VAL A 529 16.87 8.32 15.17
C VAL A 529 17.94 9.19 15.85
N ASP A 530 18.46 10.18 15.15
CA ASP A 530 19.12 11.35 15.75
C ASP A 530 18.12 12.50 15.89
N TYR A 531 17.62 12.74 17.11
CA TYR A 531 16.63 13.79 17.39
C TYR A 531 17.14 15.22 17.18
N SER A 532 18.45 15.43 17.03
CA SER A 532 19.02 16.75 16.77
C SER A 532 19.13 17.06 15.28
N ALA A 533 19.17 16.04 14.43
CA ALA A 533 19.28 16.20 12.99
C ALA A 533 17.94 16.56 12.33
N ARG A 534 18.01 17.30 11.22
CA ARG A 534 16.87 17.74 10.41
C ARG A 534 17.09 17.50 8.91
N THR A 535 18.02 16.62 8.55
CA THR A 535 18.23 16.21 7.16
C THR A 535 17.08 15.30 6.70
N PRO A 536 16.79 15.21 5.38
CA PRO A 536 15.75 14.30 4.89
C PRO A 536 15.88 12.86 5.41
N SER A 537 17.09 12.31 5.42
CA SER A 537 17.36 10.96 5.96
C SER A 537 17.04 10.84 7.46
N ALA A 538 17.33 11.87 8.27
CA ALA A 538 16.98 11.88 9.70
C ALA A 538 15.46 12.01 9.92
N LEU A 539 14.77 12.78 9.08
CA LEU A 539 13.31 12.88 9.11
C LEU A 539 12.63 11.57 8.69
N ALA A 540 13.18 10.84 7.73
CA ALA A 540 12.71 9.50 7.36
C ALA A 540 12.91 8.48 8.51
N SER A 541 14.02 8.54 9.25
CA SER A 541 14.19 7.75 10.47
C SER A 541 13.12 8.08 11.52
N LEU A 542 12.85 9.37 11.73
CA LEU A 542 11.81 9.84 12.64
C LEU A 542 10.42 9.34 12.23
N TYR A 543 10.11 9.39 10.93
CA TYR A 543 8.83 8.92 10.40
C TYR A 543 8.53 7.48 10.83
N ARG A 544 9.51 6.58 10.65
CA ARG A 544 9.40 5.17 11.05
C ARG A 544 9.26 4.99 12.57
N GLU A 545 10.07 5.69 13.36
CA GLU A 545 10.03 5.57 14.82
C GLU A 545 8.73 6.13 15.44
N LEU A 546 8.25 7.27 14.93
CA LEU A 546 6.99 7.87 15.35
C LEU A 546 5.80 6.96 15.00
N ALA A 547 5.80 6.36 13.81
CA ALA A 547 4.74 5.43 13.39
C ALA A 547 4.70 4.16 14.26
N TYR A 548 5.86 3.60 14.62
CA TYR A 548 5.92 2.46 15.56
C TYR A 548 5.33 2.81 16.92
N ASN A 549 5.52 4.05 17.36
CA ASN A 549 5.08 4.53 18.67
C ASN A 549 3.68 5.16 18.65
N ASP A 550 3.00 5.24 17.51
CA ASP A 550 1.66 5.82 17.44
C ASP A 550 0.73 5.19 18.49
N ILE A 551 -0.15 5.98 19.08
CA ILE A 551 -1.14 5.50 20.06
C ILE A 551 -2.17 4.58 19.41
N HIS A 552 -2.33 4.68 18.09
CA HIS A 552 -3.22 3.84 17.26
C HIS A 552 -2.49 2.72 16.50
N VAL A 553 -1.19 2.52 16.77
CA VAL A 553 -0.37 1.55 16.04
C VAL A 553 -1.00 0.14 16.08
N ASN A 554 -1.08 -0.49 14.91
CA ASN A 554 -1.45 -1.90 14.79
C ASN A 554 -0.24 -2.71 14.29
N LEU A 555 0.54 -3.26 15.24
CA LEU A 555 1.70 -4.09 14.90
C LEU A 555 1.33 -5.39 14.17
N GLY A 556 0.05 -5.78 14.13
CA GLY A 556 -0.43 -6.88 13.29
C GLY A 556 -0.21 -6.63 11.79
N ARG A 557 -0.08 -5.36 11.37
CA ARG A 557 0.24 -4.95 9.99
C ARG A 557 1.59 -5.46 9.50
N VAL A 558 2.51 -5.78 10.42
CA VAL A 558 3.80 -6.42 10.10
C VAL A 558 3.60 -7.77 9.40
N GLY A 559 2.51 -8.48 9.67
CA GLY A 559 2.24 -9.82 9.12
C GLY A 559 3.06 -10.93 9.81
N ALA A 560 2.81 -12.18 9.43
CA ALA A 560 3.57 -13.32 9.92
C ALA A 560 4.82 -13.58 9.06
N ALA A 561 5.72 -14.45 9.51
CA ALA A 561 6.92 -14.82 8.75
C ALA A 561 6.61 -15.35 7.33
N GLY A 562 5.44 -16.00 7.14
CA GLY A 562 4.94 -16.45 5.84
C GLY A 562 4.36 -15.35 4.95
N ASP A 563 4.41 -14.09 5.38
CA ASP A 563 3.99 -12.91 4.64
C ASP A 563 5.17 -11.93 4.41
N HIS A 564 6.35 -12.25 4.95
CA HIS A 564 7.58 -11.45 4.84
C HIS A 564 8.37 -11.84 3.59
N ASN A 565 9.63 -12.24 3.78
CA ASN A 565 10.53 -12.73 2.73
C ASN A 565 10.16 -14.16 2.38
N THR A 566 9.39 -14.35 1.30
CA THR A 566 8.96 -15.70 0.91
C THR A 566 9.40 -16.10 -0.49
N GLU A 567 9.53 -17.42 -0.69
CA GLU A 567 9.53 -18.08 -1.99
C GLU A 567 8.19 -18.79 -2.12
N LEU A 568 7.32 -18.27 -3.00
CA LEU A 568 5.99 -18.81 -3.25
C LEU A 568 6.05 -19.74 -4.46
N LEU A 569 5.71 -21.02 -4.28
CA LEU A 569 5.79 -22.00 -5.36
C LEU A 569 4.46 -22.17 -6.08
N LEU A 570 4.54 -22.38 -7.40
CA LEU A 570 3.42 -22.67 -8.30
C LEU A 570 3.81 -23.77 -9.27
N ALA A 571 2.82 -24.48 -9.82
CA ALA A 571 3.04 -25.29 -11.00
C ALA A 571 3.32 -24.36 -12.19
N ASN A 572 4.29 -24.69 -13.05
CA ASN A 572 4.51 -23.97 -14.29
C ASN A 572 3.43 -24.39 -15.30
N PRO A 573 2.52 -23.48 -15.71
CA PRO A 573 1.48 -23.82 -16.69
C PRO A 573 2.04 -24.08 -18.10
N LEU A 574 3.30 -23.71 -18.36
CA LEU A 574 3.92 -23.74 -19.69
C LEU A 574 4.82 -24.96 -19.95
N GLY A 575 5.07 -25.81 -18.94
CA GLY A 575 5.90 -27.02 -19.07
C GLY A 575 6.97 -27.15 -18.01
#